data_AF-A0A5Q4GL02-F1
#
_entry.id   AF-A0A5Q4GL02-F1
#
_cell.length_a   1.000
_cell.length_b   1.000
_cell.length_c   1.000
_cell.angle_alpha   90.00
_cell.angle_beta   90.00
_cell.angle_gamma   90.00
#
_symmetry.space_group_name_H-M   'P 1'
#
loop_
_entity.id
_entity.type
_entity.pdbx_description
1 polymer ?
#
loop_
_entity_poly.entity_id
_entity_poly.type
_entity_poly.pdbx_seq_one_letter_code
_entity_poly.pdbx_strand_id
1 'polypeptide(L)'
;GIERLGDALQRASSGRSGRDALRAVARAYVDFGRHHPGLYALTLAGADGGDERVRAAGARVLDTVLAVLRGYGLQDEAALHATRFVRSAFHGFAALDRAGGFAMSLDQDASFDHLVDAVDAGLERLANARA
;
A
#
# COMPACT_ATOMS: atom_id res chain seq x y z
N GLY A 1 8.23 1.16 13.77
CA GLY A 1 7.60 0.37 12.69
C GLY A 1 7.16 1.27 11.56
N ILE A 2 6.18 2.13 11.82
CA ILE A 2 5.53 2.98 10.82
C ILE A 2 6.50 3.94 10.09
N GLU A 3 7.51 4.49 10.78
CA GLU A 3 8.55 5.32 10.16
C GLU A 3 9.32 4.55 9.08
N ARG A 4 9.81 3.35 9.41
CA ARG A 4 10.57 2.51 8.47
C ARG A 4 9.72 2.05 7.29
N LEU A 5 8.43 1.79 7.51
CA LEU A 5 7.50 1.52 6.42
C LEU A 5 7.39 2.75 5.51
N GLY A 6 7.15 3.94 6.08
CA GLY A 6 7.09 5.20 5.34
C GLY A 6 8.34 5.43 4.49
N ASP A 7 9.52 5.26 5.06
CA ASP A 7 10.78 5.41 4.32
C ASP A 7 10.92 4.40 3.18
N ALA A 8 10.47 3.16 3.39
CA ALA A 8 10.48 2.12 2.35
C ALA A 8 9.54 2.47 1.19
N LEU A 9 8.32 2.92 1.49
CA LEU A 9 7.35 3.30 0.47
C LEU A 9 7.82 4.55 -0.30
N GLN A 10 8.35 5.55 0.39
CA GLN A 10 8.84 6.78 -0.24
C GLN A 10 10.01 6.51 -1.19
N ARG A 11 10.98 5.69 -0.77
CA ARG A 11 12.08 5.27 -1.66
C ARG A 11 11.56 4.49 -2.87
N ALA A 12 10.56 3.63 -2.67
CA ALA A 12 9.98 2.85 -3.75
C ALA A 12 9.16 3.70 -4.74
N SER A 13 8.49 4.76 -4.30
CA SER A 13 7.73 5.64 -5.20
C SER A 13 8.58 6.69 -5.91
N SER A 14 9.77 7.01 -5.40
CA SER A 14 10.61 8.10 -5.90
C SER A 14 10.95 7.94 -7.39
N GLY A 15 10.67 8.99 -8.18
CA GLY A 15 10.94 9.02 -9.62
C GLY A 15 10.00 8.16 -10.48
N ARG A 16 8.90 7.65 -9.91
CA ARG A 16 7.92 6.81 -10.62
C ARG A 16 6.54 7.46 -10.62
N SER A 17 5.68 7.09 -11.56
CA SER A 17 4.28 7.53 -11.65
C SER A 17 3.36 6.40 -12.13
N GLY A 18 2.05 6.57 -11.95
CA GLY A 18 1.03 5.63 -12.42
C GLY A 18 1.27 4.19 -11.92
N ARG A 19 1.07 3.21 -12.82
CA ARG A 19 1.25 1.78 -12.56
C ARG A 19 2.63 1.43 -11.98
N ASP A 20 3.69 2.07 -12.47
CA ASP A 20 5.05 1.79 -11.99
C ASP A 20 5.24 2.22 -10.54
N ALA A 21 4.68 3.36 -10.15
CA ALA A 21 4.70 3.82 -8.77
C ALA A 21 3.84 2.93 -7.86
N LEU A 22 2.66 2.54 -8.32
CA LEU A 22 1.79 1.60 -7.60
C LEU A 22 2.49 0.27 -7.35
N ARG A 23 3.05 -0.34 -8.39
CA ARG A 23 3.75 -1.63 -8.30
C ARG A 23 4.93 -1.56 -7.33
N ALA A 24 5.73 -0.50 -7.42
CA ALA A 24 6.88 -0.32 -6.54
C ALA A 24 6.46 -0.17 -5.06
N VAL A 25 5.44 0.65 -4.78
CA VAL A 25 4.90 0.84 -3.42
C VAL A 25 4.27 -0.45 -2.90
N ALA A 26 3.50 -1.17 -3.72
CA ALA A 26 2.89 -2.44 -3.36
C ALA A 26 3.94 -3.48 -2.96
N ARG A 27 5.00 -3.62 -3.78
CA ARG A 27 6.08 -4.57 -3.51
C ARG A 27 6.81 -4.21 -2.22
N ALA A 28 7.17 -2.93 -2.04
CA ALA A 28 7.81 -2.46 -0.82
C ALA A 28 6.94 -2.70 0.43
N TYR A 29 5.62 -2.57 0.31
CA TYR A 29 4.68 -2.83 1.40
C TYR A 29 4.66 -4.31 1.80
N VAL A 30 4.51 -5.22 0.84
CA VAL A 30 4.48 -6.68 1.10
C VAL A 30 5.84 -7.19 1.57
N ASP A 31 6.94 -6.75 0.94
CA ASP A 31 8.29 -7.12 1.36
C ASP A 31 8.61 -6.61 2.76
N PHE A 32 8.10 -5.46 3.17
CA PHE A 32 8.25 -4.99 4.55
C PHE A 32 7.55 -5.94 5.54
N GLY A 33 6.36 -6.44 5.19
CA GLY A 33 5.65 -7.46 5.98
C GLY A 33 6.42 -8.76 6.10
N ARG A 34 7.04 -9.23 5.00
CA ARG A 34 7.85 -10.45 4.94
C ARG A 34 9.15 -10.34 5.75
N HIS A 35 9.91 -9.26 5.55
CA HIS A 35 11.24 -9.10 6.15
C HIS A 35 11.22 -8.55 7.59
N HIS A 36 10.13 -7.87 7.98
CA HIS A 36 10.04 -7.21 9.28
C HIS A 36 8.71 -7.49 10.00
N PRO A 37 8.32 -8.75 10.22
CA PRO A 37 6.98 -9.13 10.68
C PRO A 37 6.57 -8.47 12.01
N GLY A 38 7.50 -8.33 12.97
CA GLY A 38 7.25 -7.65 14.24
C GLY A 38 7.04 -6.13 14.09
N LEU A 39 7.86 -5.46 13.27
CA LEU A 39 7.71 -4.03 12.99
C LEU A 39 6.46 -3.75 12.16
N TYR A 40 6.11 -4.65 11.25
CA TYR A 40 4.90 -4.59 10.45
C TYR A 40 3.66 -4.66 11.33
N ALA A 41 3.59 -5.60 12.28
CA ALA A 41 2.49 -5.69 13.23
C ALA A 41 2.27 -4.38 14.01
N LEU A 42 3.35 -3.69 14.41
CA LEU A 42 3.28 -2.38 15.07
C LEU A 42 2.72 -1.27 14.17
N THR A 43 2.79 -1.41 12.83
CA THR A 43 2.21 -0.43 11.90
C THR A 43 0.67 -0.53 11.81
N LEU A 44 0.10 -1.62 12.31
CA LEU A 44 -1.34 -1.88 12.27
C LEU A 44 -2.08 -1.34 13.48
N ALA A 45 -1.37 -1.12 14.60
CA ALA A 45 -1.91 -0.36 15.72
C ALA A 45 -2.28 1.03 15.20
N GLY A 46 -3.58 1.36 15.21
CA GLY A 46 -4.10 2.61 14.65
C GLY A 46 -3.40 3.84 15.25
N ALA A 47 -3.54 4.97 14.57
CA ALA A 47 -2.97 6.24 15.04
C ALA A 47 -3.67 6.81 16.28
N ASP A 48 -4.78 6.19 16.73
CA ASP A 48 -5.52 6.59 17.92
C ASP A 48 -4.77 6.14 19.17
N GLY A 49 -4.30 7.11 19.96
CA GLY A 49 -3.53 6.88 21.19
C GLY A 49 -2.00 6.81 21.00
N GLY A 50 -1.50 6.97 19.77
CA GLY A 50 -0.06 7.13 19.50
C GLY A 50 0.45 8.53 19.83
N ASP A 51 1.73 8.65 20.17
CA ASP A 51 2.38 9.95 20.33
C ASP A 51 2.47 10.73 19.00
N GLU A 52 2.83 12.01 19.08
CA GLU A 52 2.92 12.88 17.90
C GLU A 52 3.88 12.34 16.82
N ARG A 53 4.92 11.60 17.22
CA ARG A 53 5.89 11.01 16.28
C ARG A 53 5.23 9.91 15.45
N VAL A 54 4.48 9.03 16.09
CA VAL A 54 3.73 7.96 15.40
C VAL A 54 2.71 8.56 14.43
N ARG A 55 2.00 9.61 14.83
CA ARG A 55 1.04 10.33 13.96
C ARG A 55 1.73 10.96 12.75
N ALA A 56 2.83 11.69 12.97
CA ALA A 56 3.60 12.30 11.89
C ALA A 56 4.17 11.26 10.91
N ALA A 57 4.61 10.10 11.40
CA ALA A 57 5.07 9.01 10.56
C ALA A 57 3.94 8.36 9.75
N GLY A 58 2.77 8.18 10.35
CA GLY A 58 1.56 7.73 9.65
C GLY A 58 1.13 8.70 8.55
N ALA A 59 1.23 10.01 8.80
CA ALA A 59 0.96 11.03 7.80
C ALA A 59 1.90 10.91 6.59
N ARG A 60 3.21 10.69 6.79
CA ARG A 60 4.17 10.48 5.68
C ARG A 60 3.85 9.26 4.82
N VAL A 61 3.39 8.16 5.45
CA VAL A 61 2.90 6.97 4.72
C VAL A 61 1.69 7.34 3.86
N LEU A 62 0.71 8.04 4.45
CA LEU A 62 -0.48 8.50 3.75
C LEU A 62 -0.13 9.42 2.58
N ASP A 63 0.75 10.40 2.78
CA ASP A 63 1.18 11.36 1.75
C ASP A 63 1.84 10.65 0.56
N THR A 64 2.62 9.61 0.82
CA THR A 64 3.24 8.78 -0.23
C THR A 64 2.18 8.06 -1.06
N VAL A 65 1.18 7.45 -0.42
CA VAL A 65 0.07 6.78 -1.12
C VAL A 65 -0.75 7.78 -1.91
N LEU A 66 -1.10 8.93 -1.32
CA LEU A 66 -1.81 10.01 -2.01
C LEU A 66 -1.01 10.53 -3.21
N ALA A 67 0.32 10.58 -3.13
CA ALA A 67 1.17 10.97 -4.26
C ALA A 67 1.08 9.99 -5.43
N VAL A 68 1.05 8.68 -5.16
CA VAL A 68 0.81 7.67 -6.20
C VAL A 68 -0.57 7.84 -6.82
N LEU A 69 -1.61 8.03 -5.99
CA LEU A 69 -2.99 8.19 -6.45
C LEU A 69 -3.21 9.45 -7.30
N ARG A 70 -2.47 10.54 -7.05
CA ARG A 70 -2.46 11.71 -7.94
C ARG A 70 -2.00 11.37 -9.36
N GLY A 71 -1.14 10.37 -9.54
CA GLY A 71 -0.74 9.85 -10.84
C GLY A 71 -1.89 9.21 -11.64
N TYR A 72 -2.97 8.82 -10.97
CA TYR A 72 -4.22 8.35 -11.57
C TYR A 72 -5.27 9.46 -11.71
N GLY A 73 -4.96 10.71 -11.36
CA GLY A 73 -5.93 11.81 -11.33
C GLY A 73 -6.91 11.76 -10.15
N LEU A 74 -6.69 10.91 -9.15
CA LEU A 74 -7.56 10.80 -7.97
C LEU A 74 -7.19 11.86 -6.92
N GLN A 75 -8.18 12.65 -6.49
CA GLN A 75 -8.03 13.74 -5.51
C GLN A 75 -9.19 13.73 -4.49
N ASP A 76 -9.05 14.55 -3.44
CA ASP A 76 -10.05 14.75 -2.38
C ASP A 76 -10.63 13.43 -1.84
N GLU A 77 -11.96 13.33 -1.74
CA GLU A 77 -12.66 12.17 -1.24
C GLU A 77 -12.37 10.90 -2.06
N ALA A 78 -12.16 11.03 -3.38
CA ALA A 78 -11.78 9.89 -4.23
C ALA A 78 -10.46 9.29 -3.77
N ALA A 79 -9.46 10.14 -3.52
CA ALA A 79 -8.15 9.70 -3.10
C ALA A 79 -8.21 9.01 -1.73
N LEU A 80 -9.10 9.45 -0.83
CA LEU A 80 -9.29 8.81 0.47
C LEU A 80 -9.94 7.42 0.36
N HIS A 81 -10.97 7.26 -0.48
CA HIS A 81 -11.56 5.95 -0.75
C HIS A 81 -10.57 5.02 -1.46
N ALA A 82 -9.83 5.53 -2.44
CA ALA A 82 -8.79 4.78 -3.14
C ALA A 82 -7.63 4.38 -2.21
N THR A 83 -7.25 5.24 -1.26
CA THR A 83 -6.26 4.90 -0.22
C THR A 83 -6.73 3.71 0.62
N ARG A 84 -8.01 3.71 1.03
CA ARG A 84 -8.58 2.57 1.77
C ARG A 84 -8.58 1.29 0.93
N PHE A 85 -8.96 1.38 -0.34
CA PHE A 85 -8.92 0.28 -1.29
C PHE A 85 -7.51 -0.32 -1.44
N VAL A 86 -6.52 0.51 -1.78
CA VAL A 86 -5.10 0.13 -1.93
C VAL A 86 -4.56 -0.50 -0.65
N ARG A 87 -4.77 0.14 0.50
CA ARG A 87 -4.32 -0.37 1.79
C ARG A 87 -4.94 -1.73 2.08
N SER A 88 -6.24 -1.91 1.82
CA SER A 88 -6.96 -3.16 2.12
C SER A 88 -6.43 -4.31 1.27
N ALA A 89 -6.21 -4.08 -0.03
CA ALA A 89 -5.66 -5.07 -0.95
C ALA A 89 -4.28 -5.55 -0.51
N PHE A 90 -3.32 -4.63 -0.34
CA PHE A 90 -1.93 -5.01 -0.04
C PHE A 90 -1.72 -5.44 1.41
N HIS A 91 -2.48 -4.89 2.35
CA HIS A 91 -2.52 -5.41 3.73
C HIS A 91 -3.06 -6.84 3.77
N GLY A 92 -4.19 -7.11 3.10
CA GLY A 92 -4.78 -8.44 3.04
C GLY A 92 -3.80 -9.47 2.48
N PHE A 93 -3.13 -9.13 1.38
CA PHE A 93 -2.10 -10.00 0.80
C PHE A 93 -0.95 -10.25 1.79
N ALA A 94 -0.34 -9.20 2.33
CA ALA A 94 0.79 -9.33 3.27
C ALA A 94 0.42 -10.11 4.55
N ALA A 95 -0.82 -9.93 5.05
CA ALA A 95 -1.30 -10.63 6.22
C ALA A 95 -1.51 -12.13 5.96
N LEU A 96 -2.12 -12.48 4.82
CA LEU A 96 -2.36 -13.88 4.42
C LEU A 96 -1.04 -14.59 4.10
N ASP A 97 -0.17 -13.96 3.32
CA ASP A 97 1.16 -14.46 2.95
C ASP A 97 1.97 -14.83 4.19
N ARG A 98 2.09 -13.90 5.15
CA ARG A 98 2.80 -14.12 6.42
C ARG A 98 2.18 -15.24 7.26
N ALA A 99 0.87 -15.36 7.26
CA ALA A 99 0.16 -16.37 8.04
C ALA A 99 0.18 -17.76 7.39
N GLY A 100 0.79 -17.93 6.21
CA GLY A 100 0.69 -19.17 5.44
C GLY A 100 -0.73 -19.44 4.94
N GLY A 101 -1.54 -18.40 4.78
CA GLY A 101 -2.96 -18.48 4.44
C GLY A 101 -3.25 -18.89 2.99
N PHE A 102 -2.21 -18.92 2.14
CA PHE A 102 -2.32 -19.39 0.76
C PHE A 102 -1.99 -20.89 0.67
N ALA A 103 -2.99 -21.75 0.91
CA ALA A 103 -2.84 -23.21 0.89
C ALA A 103 -2.78 -23.83 -0.51
N MET A 104 -3.11 -23.07 -1.56
CA MET A 104 -3.09 -23.54 -2.95
C MET A 104 -1.64 -23.64 -3.46
N SER A 105 -1.32 -24.66 -4.25
CA SER A 105 0.02 -24.86 -4.85
C SER A 105 0.21 -23.95 -6.07
N LEU A 106 0.26 -22.64 -5.83
CA LEU A 106 0.51 -21.60 -6.81
C LEU A 106 1.66 -20.71 -6.35
N ASP A 107 2.33 -20.08 -7.31
CA ASP A 107 3.31 -19.04 -7.01
C ASP A 107 2.59 -17.81 -6.41
N GLN A 108 3.00 -17.46 -5.18
CA GLN A 108 2.45 -16.32 -4.46
C GLN A 108 2.88 -15.01 -5.10
N ASP A 109 4.09 -14.92 -5.68
CA ASP A 109 4.54 -13.71 -6.35
C ASP A 109 3.79 -13.47 -7.67
N ALA A 110 3.45 -14.53 -8.42
CA ALA A 110 2.51 -14.42 -9.55
C ALA A 110 1.12 -13.95 -9.12
N SER A 111 0.61 -14.45 -7.99
CA SER A 111 -0.69 -14.02 -7.44
C SER A 111 -0.65 -12.55 -6.98
N PHE A 112 0.48 -12.11 -6.43
CA PHE A 112 0.72 -10.72 -6.07
C PHE A 112 0.74 -9.81 -7.30
N ASP A 113 1.39 -10.21 -8.38
CA ASP A 113 1.40 -9.46 -9.64
C ASP A 113 -0.02 -9.30 -10.21
N HIS A 114 -0.84 -10.36 -10.19
CA HIS A 114 -2.25 -10.27 -10.56
C HIS A 114 -3.05 -9.32 -9.68
N LEU A 115 -2.78 -9.29 -8.37
CA LEU A 115 -3.41 -8.33 -7.45
C LEU A 115 -3.02 -6.89 -7.80
N VAL A 116 -1.74 -6.62 -8.09
CA VAL A 116 -1.28 -5.28 -8.49
C VAL A 116 -1.99 -4.84 -9.77
N ASP A 117 -2.09 -5.71 -10.77
CA ASP A 117 -2.77 -5.43 -12.03
C ASP A 117 -4.26 -5.15 -11.84
N ALA A 118 -4.93 -5.90 -10.96
CA ALA A 118 -6.33 -5.66 -10.63
C ALA A 118 -6.55 -4.35 -9.87
N VAL A 119 -5.64 -3.99 -8.96
CA VAL A 119 -5.68 -2.69 -8.25
C VAL A 119 -5.47 -1.54 -9.22
N ASP A 120 -4.49 -1.65 -10.12
CA ASP A 120 -4.20 -0.67 -11.16
C ASP A 120 -5.43 -0.38 -12.03
N ALA A 121 -6.04 -1.41 -12.61
CA ALA A 121 -7.26 -1.29 -13.41
C ALA A 121 -8.45 -0.73 -12.59
N GLY A 122 -8.55 -1.10 -11.31
CA GLY A 122 -9.54 -0.55 -10.39
C GLY A 122 -9.36 0.95 -10.16
N LEU A 123 -8.12 1.43 -10.01
CA LEU A 123 -7.80 2.85 -9.86
C LEU A 123 -8.09 3.63 -11.13
N GLU A 124 -7.73 3.11 -12.30
CA GLU A 124 -8.09 3.70 -13.60
C GLU A 124 -9.60 3.83 -13.74
N ARG A 125 -10.36 2.79 -13.38
CA ARG A 125 -11.83 2.83 -13.41
C ARG A 125 -12.40 3.88 -12.47
N LEU A 126 -11.87 4.00 -11.25
CA LEU A 126 -12.30 5.00 -10.28
C LEU A 126 -12.04 6.42 -10.76
N ALA A 127 -10.92 6.63 -11.48
CA ALA A 127 -10.60 7.91 -12.09
C ALA A 127 -11.57 8.25 -13.24
N ASN A 128 -11.82 7.27 -14.13
CA ASN A 128 -12.67 7.46 -15.31
C ASN A 128 -14.16 7.60 -14.99
N ALA A 129 -14.66 7.00 -13.91
CA ALA A 129 -16.06 7.15 -13.47
C ALA A 129 -16.40 8.58 -13.00
N ARG A 130 -15.42 9.49 -12.98
CA ARG A 130 -15.55 10.89 -12.59
C ARG A 130 -15.27 11.89 -13.72
N ALA A 131 -14.86 11.41 -14.91
CA ALA A 131 -14.78 12.20 -16.13
C ALA A 131 -16.16 12.25 -16.82
#